data_AF-A0A1E1WKS1-F1
#
_entry.id   AF-A0A1E1WKS1-F1
#
_cell.length_a   1.000
_cell.length_b   1.000
_cell.length_c   1.000
_cell.angle_alpha   90.00
_cell.angle_beta   90.00
_cell.angle_gamma   90.00
#
_symmetry.space_group_name_H-M   'P 1'
#
loop_
_entity.id
_entity.type
_entity.pdbx_description
1 polymer ?
#
loop_
_entity_poly.entity_id
_entity_poly.type
_entity_poly.pdbx_seq_one_letter_code
_entity_poly.pdbx_strand_id
1 'polypeptide(L)'
;LDKVQRKGPVSFQQLKDLYKSGEINNKTKCWANSMEGWRAVASVPQLKWTLVARGTAVMDESALAATVLDLLITCTRYFPSRDEEDAVIRPLPKVKRMLSEPACLAHVVQLLLTFDPILVEKVATLLYEVMQDNPEISKLYLTGVFYFMLLYTGSNLLPIARFLRLTHMKQAFRADQSSSDIMQRSILGQLLPEAMVCYLENHGAEKFAQIFLGEWDTPEAIWNSEMRCMLIMKVSAHIGEFTPRLRAHIAARYPYLAIPCVQYTQLERELFCNMFYLRHLCDTQKFPDWPIPDPVRLLKDVLEAWRREVEKKPPSMTASEAYAALGLAGGQHDEAAVRK
;
A
#
# COMPACT_ATOMS: atom_id res chain seq x y z
N LEU A 1 24.29 20.43 42.22
CA LEU A 1 24.14 19.65 40.97
C LEU A 1 22.65 19.47 40.74
N ASP A 2 22.05 20.31 39.91
CA ASP A 2 20.63 20.16 39.57
C ASP A 2 20.40 18.76 38.99
N LYS A 3 19.57 17.98 39.66
CA LYS A 3 19.20 16.64 39.20
C LYS A 3 18.48 16.81 37.87
N VAL A 4 19.02 16.22 36.81
CA VAL A 4 18.36 16.15 35.50
C VAL A 4 17.05 15.38 35.68
N GLN A 5 15.94 16.12 35.74
CA GLN A 5 14.61 15.55 35.97
C GLN A 5 13.94 15.26 34.63
N ARG A 6 13.59 13.99 34.41
CA ARG A 6 12.75 13.60 33.27
C ARG A 6 11.31 14.07 33.55
N LYS A 7 10.75 14.87 32.64
CA LYS A 7 9.33 15.26 32.65
C LYS A 7 8.64 14.66 31.41
N GLY A 8 7.40 14.23 31.56
CA GLY A 8 6.57 13.69 30.48
C GLY A 8 6.05 12.27 30.73
N PRO A 9 5.35 11.66 29.75
CA PRO A 9 5.26 12.05 28.33
C PRO A 9 4.52 13.37 28.08
N VAL A 10 4.92 14.09 27.02
CA VAL A 10 4.29 15.33 26.55
C VAL A 10 3.95 15.21 25.07
N SER A 11 2.84 15.81 24.64
CA SER A 11 2.46 15.88 23.23
C SER A 11 3.30 16.91 22.47
N PHE A 12 3.31 16.82 21.14
CA PHE A 12 3.96 17.83 20.31
C PHE A 12 3.37 19.24 20.50
N GLN A 13 2.05 19.34 20.76
CA GLN A 13 1.42 20.62 21.07
C GLN A 13 1.91 21.17 22.42
N GLN A 14 2.00 20.33 23.45
CA GLN A 14 2.56 20.75 24.74
C GLN A 14 4.03 21.17 24.62
N LEU A 15 4.82 20.50 23.76
CA LEU A 15 6.19 20.94 23.46
C LEU A 15 6.24 22.33 22.81
N LYS A 16 5.28 22.67 21.92
CA LYS A 16 5.15 24.02 21.37
C LYS A 16 4.89 25.05 22.47
N ASP A 17 3.97 24.74 23.38
CA ASP A 17 3.55 25.66 24.43
C ASP A 17 4.68 25.88 25.45
N LEU A 18 5.38 24.82 25.87
CA LEU A 18 6.55 24.89 26.75
C LEU A 18 7.71 25.69 26.13
N TYR A 19 7.91 25.59 24.82
CA TYR A 19 8.96 26.34 24.13
C TYR A 19 8.59 27.82 24.03
N LYS A 20 7.30 28.12 23.78
CA LYS A 20 6.77 29.50 23.77
C LYS A 20 6.80 30.14 25.16
N SER A 21 6.53 29.40 26.23
CA SER A 21 6.59 29.90 27.61
C SER A 21 8.02 30.10 28.12
N GLY A 22 9.03 29.59 27.40
CA GLY A 22 10.44 29.67 27.78
C GLY A 22 10.87 28.62 28.81
N GLU A 23 9.98 27.69 29.19
CA GLU A 23 10.30 26.57 30.08
C GLU A 23 11.29 25.58 29.48
N ILE A 24 11.29 25.47 28.14
CA ILE A 24 12.30 24.72 27.39
C ILE A 24 12.98 25.61 26.35
N ASN A 25 14.20 25.26 25.98
CA ASN A 25 15.01 26.01 25.02
C ASN A 25 15.73 25.06 24.04
N ASN A 26 16.53 25.63 23.14
CA ASN A 26 17.27 24.90 22.09
C ASN A 26 18.15 23.76 22.62
N LYS A 27 18.65 23.88 23.86
CA LYS A 27 19.55 22.92 24.50
C LYS A 27 18.81 21.88 25.34
N THR A 28 17.52 22.11 25.64
CA THR A 28 16.70 21.14 26.36
C THR A 28 16.72 19.82 25.59
N LYS A 29 16.97 18.73 26.30
CA LYS A 29 17.01 17.39 25.69
C LYS A 29 15.60 16.82 25.61
N CYS A 30 15.27 16.25 24.46
CA CYS A 30 14.03 15.53 24.21
C CYS A 30 14.34 14.13 23.67
N TRP A 31 13.38 13.22 23.83
CA TRP A 31 13.49 11.85 23.38
C TRP A 31 12.11 11.29 23.07
N ALA A 32 12.02 10.45 22.04
CA ALA A 32 10.83 9.72 21.64
C ALA A 32 11.19 8.27 21.29
N ASN A 33 10.21 7.37 21.36
CA ASN A 33 10.38 5.97 20.93
C ASN A 33 10.79 5.96 19.45
N SER A 34 11.94 5.35 19.13
CA SER A 34 12.70 5.35 17.84
C SER A 34 13.83 6.37 17.68
N MET A 35 14.03 7.28 18.64
CA MET A 35 15.29 8.03 18.73
C MET A 35 16.35 7.18 19.44
N GLU A 36 17.57 7.16 18.91
CA GLU A 36 18.73 6.45 19.50
C GLU A 36 19.08 6.94 20.91
N GLY A 37 18.67 8.16 21.26
CA GLY A 37 18.91 8.74 22.57
C GLY A 37 18.41 10.17 22.68
N TRP A 38 18.59 10.75 23.86
CA TRP A 38 18.21 12.12 24.16
C TRP A 38 18.99 13.10 23.28
N ARG A 39 18.28 13.91 22.49
CA ARG A 39 18.87 14.91 21.61
C ARG A 39 18.35 16.30 21.96
N ALA A 40 19.18 17.32 21.78
CA ALA A 40 18.76 18.71 22.00
C ALA A 40 17.62 19.08 21.05
N VAL A 41 16.65 19.88 21.50
CA VAL A 41 15.52 20.35 20.68
C VAL A 41 15.98 20.87 19.31
N ALA A 42 17.04 21.69 19.27
CA ALA A 42 17.56 22.24 18.01
C ALA A 42 18.25 21.22 17.08
N SER A 43 18.59 20.03 17.58
CA SER A 43 19.22 18.96 16.80
C SER A 43 18.23 17.94 16.25
N VAL A 44 16.97 17.97 16.69
CA VAL A 44 15.90 17.13 16.14
C VAL A 44 15.31 17.84 14.93
N PRO A 45 15.40 17.29 13.70
CA PRO A 45 14.99 18.00 12.49
C PRO A 45 13.57 18.56 12.56
N GLN A 46 12.58 17.74 12.94
CA GLN A 46 11.20 18.18 13.14
C GLN A 46 11.12 19.43 14.02
N LEU A 47 11.67 19.35 15.24
CA LEU A 47 11.57 20.42 16.23
C LEU A 47 12.37 21.67 15.81
N LYS A 48 13.49 21.47 15.11
CA LYS A 48 14.27 22.57 14.56
C LYS A 48 13.42 23.42 13.61
N TRP A 49 12.68 22.78 12.71
CA TRP A 49 11.83 23.48 11.74
C TRP A 49 10.53 24.01 12.34
N THR A 50 9.95 23.33 13.32
CA THR A 50 8.62 23.70 13.84
C THR A 50 8.62 24.52 15.13
N LEU A 51 9.73 24.51 15.90
CA LEU A 51 9.86 25.23 17.18
C LEU A 51 10.95 26.30 17.13
N VAL A 52 12.13 25.94 16.58
CA VAL A 52 13.34 26.78 16.69
C VAL A 52 13.46 27.79 15.56
N ALA A 53 12.96 27.45 14.37
CA ALA A 53 13.01 28.31 13.19
C ALA A 53 12.37 29.67 13.46
N ARG A 54 12.98 30.72 12.90
CA ARG A 54 12.54 32.13 13.03
C ARG A 54 12.42 32.76 11.66
N GLY A 55 11.58 33.80 11.58
CA GLY A 55 11.34 34.54 10.34
C GLY A 55 10.15 33.99 9.55
N THR A 56 9.86 34.65 8.42
CA THR A 56 8.79 34.26 7.51
C THR A 56 9.26 33.11 6.64
N ALA A 57 8.50 32.00 6.61
CA ALA A 57 8.81 30.87 5.75
C ALA A 57 8.65 31.24 4.27
N VAL A 58 9.60 30.84 3.44
CA VAL A 58 9.56 31.06 1.98
C VAL A 58 8.63 30.05 1.30
N MET A 59 8.53 28.84 1.84
CA MET A 59 7.67 27.76 1.37
C MET A 59 6.93 27.17 2.57
N ASP A 60 5.69 26.73 2.36
CA ASP A 60 5.01 25.86 3.31
C ASP A 60 5.59 24.43 3.25
N GLU A 61 5.15 23.58 4.18
CA GLU A 61 5.65 22.22 4.31
C GLU A 61 5.38 21.36 3.05
N SER A 62 4.23 21.55 2.41
CA SER A 62 3.84 20.79 1.20
C SER A 62 4.67 21.21 0.00
N ALA A 63 4.83 22.51 -0.24
CA ALA A 63 5.64 23.05 -1.33
C ALA A 63 7.13 22.69 -1.16
N LEU A 64 7.64 22.72 0.08
CA LEU A 64 9.00 22.26 0.37
C LEU A 64 9.15 20.77 0.09
N ALA A 65 8.23 19.93 0.56
CA ALA A 65 8.26 18.49 0.30
C ALA A 65 8.19 18.18 -1.20
N ALA A 66 7.31 18.85 -1.94
CA ALA A 66 7.20 18.72 -3.39
C ALA A 66 8.52 19.07 -4.10
N THR A 67 9.16 20.17 -3.70
CA THR A 67 10.45 20.62 -4.27
C THR A 67 11.55 19.60 -3.99
N VAL A 68 11.63 19.07 -2.78
CA VAL A 68 12.60 18.02 -2.44
C VAL A 68 12.35 16.76 -3.25
N LEU A 69 11.10 16.34 -3.43
CA LEU A 69 10.76 15.19 -4.26
C LEU A 69 11.16 15.41 -5.72
N ASP A 70 10.95 16.61 -6.28
CA ASP A 70 11.38 16.93 -7.64
C ASP A 70 12.91 16.85 -7.82
N LEU A 71 13.67 17.35 -6.83
CA LEU A 71 15.12 17.21 -6.83
C LEU A 71 15.56 15.75 -6.76
N LEU A 72 14.89 14.93 -5.95
CA LEU A 72 15.17 13.50 -5.84
C LEU A 72 14.85 12.77 -7.15
N ILE A 73 13.68 13.04 -7.76
CA ILE A 73 13.28 12.48 -9.06
C ILE A 73 14.30 12.86 -10.13
N THR A 74 14.69 14.13 -10.18
CA THR A 74 15.70 14.64 -11.14
C THR A 74 17.03 13.91 -10.95
N CYS A 75 17.51 13.77 -9.71
CA CYS A 75 18.71 12.99 -9.41
C CYS A 75 18.60 11.52 -9.84
N THR A 76 17.45 10.87 -9.61
CA THR A 76 17.25 9.46 -9.99
C THR A 76 17.16 9.24 -11.49
N ARG A 77 16.68 10.23 -12.25
CA ARG A 77 16.64 10.20 -13.72
C ARG A 77 17.99 10.51 -14.34
N TYR A 78 18.74 11.42 -13.74
CA TYR A 78 20.10 11.74 -14.17
C TYR A 78 21.06 10.53 -14.03
N PHE A 79 20.81 9.67 -13.05
CA PHE A 79 21.53 8.40 -12.89
C PHE A 79 20.58 7.20 -13.08
N PRO A 80 20.28 6.83 -14.34
CA PRO A 80 19.31 5.77 -14.65
C PRO A 80 19.80 4.38 -14.22
N SER A 81 18.87 3.42 -14.11
CA SER A 81 19.21 2.01 -13.82
C SER A 81 19.63 1.22 -15.06
N ARG A 82 19.46 1.82 -16.25
CA ARG A 82 19.75 1.22 -17.55
C ARG A 82 20.53 2.19 -18.43
N ASP A 83 21.36 1.68 -19.31
CA ASP A 83 22.13 2.47 -20.27
C ASP A 83 21.35 2.72 -21.58
N GLU A 84 22.02 3.31 -22.57
CA GLU A 84 21.44 3.63 -23.88
C GLU A 84 21.03 2.38 -24.69
N GLU A 85 21.60 1.21 -24.37
CA GLU A 85 21.29 -0.08 -25.00
C GLU A 85 20.22 -0.87 -24.22
N ASP A 86 19.56 -0.24 -23.23
CA ASP A 86 18.59 -0.86 -22.31
C ASP A 86 19.20 -1.96 -21.41
N ALA A 87 20.54 -2.01 -21.28
CA ALA A 87 21.21 -2.95 -20.41
C ALA A 87 21.21 -2.46 -18.94
N VAL A 88 21.04 -3.38 -18.00
CA VAL A 88 20.96 -3.05 -16.56
C VAL A 88 22.34 -2.64 -16.02
N ILE A 89 22.44 -1.43 -15.48
CA ILE A 89 23.67 -0.89 -14.89
C ILE A 89 23.89 -1.46 -13.49
N ARG A 90 25.10 -2.00 -13.25
CA ARG A 90 25.53 -2.51 -11.94
C ARG A 90 26.90 -1.93 -11.55
N PRO A 91 27.10 -1.50 -10.29
CA PRO A 91 26.12 -1.48 -9.20
C PRO A 91 25.00 -0.44 -9.40
N LEU A 92 23.85 -0.65 -8.76
CA LEU A 92 22.72 0.30 -8.81
C LEU A 92 23.21 1.72 -8.43
N PRO A 93 22.75 2.79 -9.11
CA PRO A 93 23.13 4.17 -8.81
C PRO A 93 23.06 4.50 -7.32
N LYS A 94 24.06 5.26 -6.82
CA LYS A 94 24.19 5.56 -5.39
C LYS A 94 22.94 6.23 -4.82
N VAL A 95 22.34 7.16 -5.55
CA VAL A 95 21.09 7.84 -5.14
C VAL A 95 19.95 6.84 -4.91
N LYS A 96 19.73 5.89 -5.83
CA LYS A 96 18.70 4.86 -5.71
C LYS A 96 18.99 3.92 -4.55
N ARG A 97 20.26 3.54 -4.32
CA ARG A 97 20.67 2.74 -3.16
C ARG A 97 20.38 3.44 -1.83
N MET A 98 20.74 4.71 -1.69
CA MET A 98 20.48 5.49 -0.47
C MET A 98 18.97 5.65 -0.21
N LEU A 99 18.18 5.92 -1.26
CA LEU A 99 16.72 6.00 -1.15
C LEU A 99 16.05 4.66 -0.83
N SER A 100 16.74 3.54 -1.08
CA SER A 100 16.26 2.19 -0.75
C SER A 100 16.64 1.75 0.67
N GLU A 101 17.44 2.54 1.40
CA GLU A 101 17.76 2.23 2.79
C GLU A 101 16.48 2.18 3.64
N PRO A 102 16.31 1.20 4.55
CA PRO A 102 15.02 0.95 5.20
C PRO A 102 14.43 2.16 5.94
N ALA A 103 15.28 3.01 6.53
CA ALA A 103 14.80 4.23 7.19
C ALA A 103 14.31 5.26 6.17
N CYS A 104 15.12 5.57 5.16
CA CYS A 104 14.78 6.56 4.13
C CYS A 104 13.54 6.14 3.34
N LEU A 105 13.52 4.89 2.87
CA LEU A 105 12.41 4.36 2.08
C LEU A 105 11.08 4.41 2.85
N ALA A 106 11.08 4.03 4.13
CA ALA A 106 9.89 4.09 4.96
C ALA A 106 9.35 5.53 5.08
N HIS A 107 10.22 6.52 5.28
CA HIS A 107 9.79 7.92 5.37
C HIS A 107 9.27 8.47 4.05
N VAL A 108 9.87 8.11 2.91
CA VAL A 108 9.37 8.48 1.57
C VAL A 108 7.99 7.87 1.33
N VAL A 109 7.82 6.56 1.60
CA VAL A 109 6.54 5.85 1.44
C VAL A 109 5.44 6.46 2.32
N GLN A 110 5.77 6.84 3.56
CA GLN A 110 4.81 7.42 4.50
C GLN A 110 4.26 8.79 4.08
N LEU A 111 4.91 9.50 3.14
CA LEU A 111 4.36 10.73 2.56
C LEU A 111 3.04 10.48 1.81
N LEU A 112 2.76 9.25 1.38
CA LEU A 112 1.47 8.87 0.80
C LEU A 112 0.29 9.09 1.75
N LEU A 113 0.53 9.04 3.07
CA LEU A 113 -0.49 9.26 4.11
C LEU A 113 -0.82 10.76 4.33
N THR A 114 -0.17 11.66 3.60
CA THR A 114 -0.60 13.07 3.54
C THR A 114 -1.88 13.22 2.74
N PHE A 115 -2.14 12.29 1.80
CA PHE A 115 -3.23 12.36 0.82
C PHE A 115 -3.21 13.62 -0.06
N ASP A 116 -2.11 14.38 -0.05
CA ASP A 116 -1.91 15.51 -0.94
C ASP A 116 -1.66 15.00 -2.37
N PRO A 117 -2.48 15.38 -3.36
CA PRO A 117 -2.35 14.86 -4.72
C PRO A 117 -0.98 15.07 -5.36
N ILE A 118 -0.33 16.22 -5.11
CA ILE A 118 0.96 16.57 -5.69
C ILE A 118 2.06 15.70 -5.07
N LEU A 119 2.05 15.56 -3.74
CA LEU A 119 3.02 14.73 -3.04
C LEU A 119 2.86 13.26 -3.40
N VAL A 120 1.63 12.75 -3.44
CA VAL A 120 1.35 11.35 -3.79
C VAL A 120 1.85 11.01 -5.19
N GLU A 121 1.61 11.90 -6.17
CA GLU A 121 2.08 11.72 -7.55
C GLU A 121 3.61 11.65 -7.64
N LYS A 122 4.28 12.58 -6.96
CA LYS A 122 5.75 12.67 -6.93
C LYS A 122 6.35 11.48 -6.19
N VAL A 123 5.75 11.04 -5.08
CA VAL A 123 6.21 9.84 -4.35
C VAL A 123 6.06 8.60 -5.22
N ALA A 124 4.91 8.38 -5.86
CA ALA A 124 4.71 7.25 -6.76
C ALA A 124 5.71 7.26 -7.93
N THR A 125 5.96 8.44 -8.50
CA THR A 125 6.96 8.63 -9.56
C THR A 125 8.37 8.32 -9.07
N LEU A 126 8.79 8.89 -7.94
CA LEU A 126 10.10 8.64 -7.36
C LEU A 126 10.30 7.14 -7.05
N LEU A 127 9.30 6.50 -6.44
CA LEU A 127 9.38 5.09 -6.10
C LEU A 127 9.45 4.20 -7.35
N TYR A 128 8.75 4.55 -8.44
CA TYR A 128 8.88 3.87 -9.72
C TYR A 128 10.33 3.94 -10.25
N GLU A 129 10.91 5.15 -10.28
CA GLU A 129 12.29 5.37 -10.73
C GLU A 129 13.32 4.64 -9.86
N VAL A 130 13.12 4.63 -8.53
CA VAL A 130 14.03 3.97 -7.58
C VAL A 130 13.93 2.45 -7.66
N MET A 131 12.73 1.89 -7.89
CA MET A 131 12.51 0.44 -7.87
C MET A 131 12.81 -0.26 -9.20
N GLN A 132 12.99 0.48 -10.29
CA GLN A 132 13.40 -0.09 -11.57
C GLN A 132 14.76 -0.80 -11.47
N ASP A 133 14.76 -2.11 -11.74
CA ASP A 133 15.90 -3.05 -11.64
C ASP A 133 16.57 -3.11 -10.26
N ASN A 134 15.87 -2.64 -9.23
CA ASN A 134 16.37 -2.58 -7.86
C ASN A 134 16.21 -3.95 -7.15
N PRO A 135 17.29 -4.52 -6.59
CA PRO A 135 17.20 -5.81 -5.90
C PRO A 135 16.37 -5.77 -4.61
N GLU A 136 16.18 -4.61 -3.98
CA GLU A 136 15.37 -4.48 -2.76
C GLU A 136 13.85 -4.47 -3.04
N ILE A 137 13.43 -4.53 -4.31
CA ILE A 137 12.01 -4.53 -4.70
C ILE A 137 11.19 -5.62 -4.01
N SER A 138 11.82 -6.74 -3.64
CA SER A 138 11.15 -7.89 -3.02
C SER A 138 10.71 -7.67 -1.58
N LYS A 139 11.27 -6.68 -0.90
CA LYS A 139 10.95 -6.33 0.49
C LYS A 139 10.09 -5.09 0.60
N LEU A 140 9.72 -4.50 -0.52
CA LEU A 140 9.01 -3.23 -0.59
C LEU A 140 7.66 -3.26 0.15
N TYR A 141 6.98 -4.41 0.13
CA TYR A 141 5.73 -4.63 0.87
C TYR A 141 5.84 -4.34 2.38
N LEU A 142 7.02 -4.52 2.99
CA LEU A 142 7.26 -4.27 4.42
C LEU A 142 7.14 -2.78 4.81
N THR A 143 7.08 -1.87 3.84
CA THR A 143 6.90 -0.43 4.09
C THR A 143 5.44 -0.02 4.22
N GLY A 144 4.49 -0.89 3.85
CA GLY A 144 3.07 -0.56 3.77
C GLY A 144 2.68 0.21 2.49
N VAL A 145 3.59 0.37 1.51
CA VAL A 145 3.33 1.17 0.30
C VAL A 145 2.07 0.78 -0.45
N PHE A 146 1.79 -0.52 -0.58
CA PHE A 146 0.59 -1.01 -1.28
C PHE A 146 -0.70 -0.63 -0.54
N TYR A 147 -0.68 -0.65 0.80
CA TYR A 147 -1.80 -0.20 1.60
C TYR A 147 -2.01 1.31 1.44
N PHE A 148 -0.94 2.09 1.55
CA PHE A 148 -1.05 3.56 1.51
C PHE A 148 -1.48 4.07 0.13
N MET A 149 -1.00 3.43 -0.95
CA MET A 149 -1.41 3.77 -2.31
C MET A 149 -2.89 3.43 -2.58
N LEU A 150 -3.39 2.29 -2.09
CA LEU A 150 -4.80 1.91 -2.27
C LEU A 150 -5.78 2.69 -1.39
N LEU A 151 -5.28 3.41 -0.37
CA LEU A 151 -6.09 4.38 0.39
C LEU A 151 -6.29 5.71 -0.36
N TYR A 152 -5.50 5.95 -1.41
CA TYR A 152 -5.57 7.21 -2.14
C TYR A 152 -6.86 7.30 -2.98
N THR A 153 -7.60 8.39 -2.81
CA THR A 153 -8.90 8.60 -3.46
C THR A 153 -8.88 9.68 -4.55
N GLY A 154 -7.73 10.30 -4.82
CA GLY A 154 -7.62 11.30 -5.88
C GLY A 154 -7.58 10.69 -7.28
N SER A 155 -7.77 11.55 -8.28
CA SER A 155 -7.94 11.14 -9.68
C SER A 155 -6.62 10.93 -10.44
N ASN A 156 -5.50 11.45 -9.96
CA ASN A 156 -4.17 11.31 -10.56
C ASN A 156 -3.51 9.96 -10.21
N LEU A 157 -4.21 8.87 -10.50
CA LEU A 157 -3.86 7.52 -10.08
C LEU A 157 -2.86 6.83 -11.02
N LEU A 158 -2.58 7.39 -12.20
CA LEU A 158 -1.71 6.77 -13.20
C LEU A 158 -0.29 6.46 -12.67
N PRO A 159 0.41 7.38 -11.96
CA PRO A 159 1.73 7.06 -11.40
C PRO A 159 1.68 5.93 -10.36
N ILE A 160 0.62 5.86 -9.56
CA ILE A 160 0.37 4.73 -8.66
C ILE A 160 0.19 3.45 -9.47
N ALA A 161 -0.66 3.45 -10.50
CA ALA A 161 -0.90 2.27 -11.33
C ALA A 161 0.38 1.76 -12.02
N ARG A 162 1.25 2.67 -12.51
CA ARG A 162 2.56 2.33 -13.08
C ARG A 162 3.49 1.68 -12.06
N PHE A 163 3.54 2.25 -10.86
CA PHE A 163 4.28 1.66 -9.75
C PHE A 163 3.74 0.28 -9.35
N LEU A 164 2.41 0.13 -9.24
CA LEU A 164 1.77 -1.13 -8.91
C LEU A 164 2.12 -2.19 -9.96
N ARG A 165 1.96 -1.89 -11.25
CA ARG A 165 2.33 -2.77 -12.38
C ARG A 165 3.78 -3.24 -12.28
N LEU A 166 4.70 -2.34 -11.96
CA LEU A 166 6.12 -2.64 -11.88
C LEU A 166 6.46 -3.61 -10.74
N THR A 167 5.73 -3.55 -9.62
CA THR A 167 6.17 -4.07 -8.32
C THR A 167 5.31 -5.18 -7.74
N HIS A 168 4.02 -5.27 -8.06
CA HIS A 168 3.07 -6.14 -7.32
C HIS A 168 3.41 -7.63 -7.37
N MET A 169 3.98 -8.10 -8.48
CA MET A 169 4.41 -9.51 -8.70
C MET A 169 5.81 -9.83 -8.20
N LYS A 170 6.51 -8.85 -7.64
CA LYS A 170 7.94 -8.97 -7.29
C LYS A 170 8.19 -9.03 -5.79
N GLN A 171 7.15 -9.23 -4.99
CA GLN A 171 7.21 -9.18 -3.52
C GLN A 171 7.47 -10.57 -2.93
N ALA A 172 8.35 -10.66 -1.93
CA ALA A 172 8.68 -11.89 -1.22
C ALA A 172 7.80 -12.08 0.04
N PHE A 173 6.48 -12.11 -0.16
CA PHE A 173 5.51 -12.38 0.91
C PHE A 173 5.02 -13.83 0.85
N ARG A 174 4.28 -14.27 1.88
CA ARG A 174 3.63 -15.59 1.91
C ARG A 174 2.12 -15.41 1.73
N ALA A 175 1.58 -15.92 0.64
CA ALA A 175 0.14 -15.99 0.41
C ALA A 175 -0.45 -17.30 0.92
N ASP A 176 -1.78 -17.33 1.07
CA ASP A 176 -2.51 -18.57 1.32
C ASP A 176 -2.57 -19.44 0.05
N GLN A 177 -2.39 -20.76 0.21
CA GLN A 177 -2.26 -21.73 -0.87
C GLN A 177 -3.60 -22.09 -1.55
N SER A 178 -4.71 -21.60 -1.02
CA SER A 178 -6.06 -21.88 -1.52
C SER A 178 -6.47 -21.07 -2.76
N SER A 179 -5.69 -20.05 -3.13
CA SER A 179 -5.99 -19.10 -4.21
C SER A 179 -5.29 -19.44 -5.53
N SER A 180 -5.64 -18.76 -6.63
CA SER A 180 -5.00 -18.95 -7.94
C SER A 180 -3.52 -18.49 -7.96
N ASP A 181 -2.73 -18.93 -8.93
CA ASP A 181 -1.28 -18.61 -9.02
C ASP A 181 -1.02 -17.09 -9.00
N ILE A 182 -1.82 -16.32 -9.74
CA ILE A 182 -1.67 -14.88 -9.82
C ILE A 182 -1.94 -14.21 -8.46
N MET A 183 -2.93 -14.70 -7.71
CA MET A 183 -3.29 -14.19 -6.38
C MET A 183 -2.25 -14.55 -5.32
N GLN A 184 -1.58 -15.71 -5.47
CA GLN A 184 -0.50 -16.13 -4.58
C GLN A 184 0.78 -15.31 -4.80
N ARG A 185 1.04 -14.88 -6.03
CA ARG A 185 2.27 -14.16 -6.40
C ARG A 185 2.16 -12.65 -6.30
N SER A 186 0.94 -12.10 -6.42
CA SER A 186 0.66 -10.68 -6.33
C SER A 186 0.38 -10.25 -4.90
N ILE A 187 1.13 -9.28 -4.37
CA ILE A 187 0.80 -8.67 -3.07
C ILE A 187 -0.59 -8.02 -3.07
N LEU A 188 -1.09 -7.64 -4.24
CA LEU A 188 -2.44 -7.11 -4.40
C LEU A 188 -3.52 -8.19 -4.29
N GLY A 189 -3.18 -9.48 -4.34
CA GLY A 189 -4.16 -10.57 -4.24
C GLY A 189 -4.85 -10.65 -2.87
N GLN A 190 -4.28 -10.05 -1.82
CA GLN A 190 -4.97 -9.92 -0.52
C GLN A 190 -5.90 -8.70 -0.46
N LEU A 191 -5.80 -7.79 -1.44
CA LEU A 191 -6.43 -6.47 -1.40
C LEU A 191 -7.50 -6.35 -2.48
N LEU A 192 -7.22 -6.77 -3.71
CA LEU A 192 -8.07 -6.60 -4.88
C LEU A 192 -8.65 -7.94 -5.35
N PRO A 193 -9.81 -7.92 -6.02
CA PRO A 193 -10.31 -9.09 -6.72
C PRO A 193 -9.32 -9.62 -7.76
N GLU A 194 -9.37 -10.92 -8.03
CA GLU A 194 -8.50 -11.56 -9.02
C GLU A 194 -8.59 -10.89 -10.39
N ALA A 195 -9.80 -10.55 -10.84
CA ALA A 195 -10.02 -9.83 -12.09
C ALA A 195 -9.22 -8.52 -12.16
N MET A 196 -9.18 -7.73 -11.08
CA MET A 196 -8.42 -6.46 -11.06
C MET A 196 -6.91 -6.68 -11.12
N VAL A 197 -6.40 -7.74 -10.47
CA VAL A 197 -4.99 -8.12 -10.53
C VAL A 197 -4.60 -8.60 -11.93
N CYS A 198 -5.43 -9.47 -12.52
CA CYS A 198 -5.30 -9.91 -13.92
C CYS A 198 -5.38 -8.74 -14.89
N TYR A 199 -6.28 -7.80 -14.65
CA TYR A 199 -6.49 -6.64 -15.51
C TYR A 199 -5.25 -5.74 -15.52
N LEU A 200 -4.65 -5.48 -14.36
CA LEU A 200 -3.38 -4.76 -14.26
C LEU A 200 -2.27 -5.45 -15.05
N GLU A 201 -2.16 -6.78 -14.93
CA GLU A 201 -1.14 -7.58 -15.61
C GLU A 201 -1.31 -7.54 -17.14
N ASN A 202 -2.53 -7.74 -17.64
CA ASN A 202 -2.76 -7.96 -19.07
C ASN A 202 -3.02 -6.66 -19.85
N HIS A 203 -3.59 -5.64 -19.22
CA HIS A 203 -3.99 -4.40 -19.89
C HIS A 203 -3.12 -3.19 -19.54
N GLY A 204 -2.27 -3.30 -18.52
CA GLY A 204 -1.33 -2.25 -18.12
C GLY A 204 -1.93 -1.18 -17.20
N ALA A 205 -1.06 -0.25 -16.80
CA ALA A 205 -1.35 0.74 -15.76
C ALA A 205 -2.41 1.77 -16.19
N GLU A 206 -2.39 2.18 -17.46
CA GLU A 206 -3.30 3.18 -18.01
C GLU A 206 -4.75 2.72 -17.93
N LYS A 207 -5.03 1.51 -18.44
CA LYS A 207 -6.38 0.92 -18.38
C LYS A 207 -6.78 0.58 -16.94
N PHE A 208 -5.86 0.08 -16.12
CA PHE A 208 -6.14 -0.17 -14.71
C PHE A 208 -6.56 1.11 -13.96
N ALA A 209 -5.88 2.24 -14.18
CA ALA A 209 -6.23 3.51 -13.52
C ALA A 209 -7.65 3.98 -13.89
N GLN A 210 -8.07 3.75 -15.14
CA GLN A 210 -9.44 4.03 -15.59
C GLN A 210 -10.45 3.11 -14.92
N ILE A 211 -10.15 1.80 -14.84
CA ILE A 211 -11.05 0.85 -14.18
C ILE A 211 -11.19 1.15 -12.69
N PHE A 212 -10.07 1.37 -12.01
CA PHE A 212 -10.05 1.53 -10.56
C PHE A 212 -10.90 2.71 -10.06
N LEU A 213 -11.02 3.78 -10.84
CA LEU A 213 -11.81 4.97 -10.49
C LEU A 213 -13.26 4.94 -11.00
N GLY A 214 -13.58 4.03 -11.93
CA GLY A 214 -14.87 3.96 -12.58
C GLY A 214 -15.84 2.94 -11.98
N GLU A 215 -16.95 2.76 -12.69
CA GLU A 215 -17.99 1.77 -12.42
C GLU A 215 -18.00 0.78 -13.58
N TRP A 216 -17.66 -0.47 -13.31
CA TRP A 216 -17.44 -1.50 -14.32
C TRP A 216 -18.23 -2.75 -13.97
N ASP A 217 -18.99 -3.20 -14.95
CA ASP A 217 -19.85 -4.37 -14.86
C ASP A 217 -19.81 -5.08 -16.23
N THR A 218 -18.72 -5.82 -16.46
CA THR A 218 -18.38 -6.44 -17.73
C THR A 218 -17.86 -7.86 -17.52
N PRO A 219 -17.82 -8.70 -18.58
CA PRO A 219 -17.20 -10.03 -18.48
C PRO A 219 -15.76 -10.00 -17.96
N GLU A 220 -14.97 -8.96 -18.19
CA GLU A 220 -13.56 -8.89 -17.76
C GLU A 220 -13.36 -8.24 -16.38
N ALA A 221 -14.28 -7.37 -15.97
CA ALA A 221 -14.14 -6.59 -14.74
C ALA A 221 -15.50 -6.25 -14.13
N ILE A 222 -15.65 -6.62 -12.86
CA ILE A 222 -16.72 -6.18 -11.97
C ILE A 222 -16.02 -5.39 -10.86
N TRP A 223 -16.14 -4.07 -10.91
CA TRP A 223 -15.52 -3.15 -9.97
C TRP A 223 -16.35 -1.88 -9.86
N ASN A 224 -16.78 -1.55 -8.65
CA ASN A 224 -17.66 -0.41 -8.39
C ASN A 224 -17.21 0.40 -7.18
N SER A 225 -17.85 1.55 -6.96
CA SER A 225 -17.57 2.42 -5.81
C SER A 225 -17.77 1.72 -4.47
N GLU A 226 -18.71 0.79 -4.34
CA GLU A 226 -18.94 0.05 -3.09
C GLU A 226 -17.76 -0.88 -2.77
N MET A 227 -17.27 -1.63 -3.75
CA MET A 227 -16.07 -2.48 -3.63
C MET A 227 -14.84 -1.63 -3.30
N ARG A 228 -14.67 -0.48 -3.96
CA ARG A 228 -13.58 0.45 -3.64
C ARG A 228 -13.69 1.01 -2.21
N CYS A 229 -14.89 1.37 -1.77
CA CYS A 229 -15.13 1.80 -0.38
C CYS A 229 -14.78 0.68 0.61
N MET A 230 -15.18 -0.56 0.33
CA MET A 230 -14.86 -1.72 1.16
C MET A 230 -13.35 -1.91 1.31
N LEU A 231 -12.60 -1.84 0.20
CA LEU A 231 -11.14 -1.86 0.20
C LEU A 231 -10.57 -0.77 1.12
N ILE A 232 -10.97 0.49 0.90
CA ILE A 232 -10.48 1.63 1.69
C ILE A 232 -10.80 1.46 3.17
N MET A 233 -12.01 0.99 3.51
CA MET A 233 -12.42 0.76 4.88
C MET A 233 -11.58 -0.32 5.57
N LYS A 234 -11.39 -1.48 4.93
CA LYS A 234 -10.60 -2.58 5.49
C LYS A 234 -9.13 -2.18 5.65
N VAL A 235 -8.54 -1.49 4.67
CA VAL A 235 -7.16 -0.99 4.75
C VAL A 235 -7.02 0.11 5.81
N SER A 236 -7.98 1.04 5.90
CA SER A 236 -7.97 2.13 6.90
C SER A 236 -8.05 1.57 8.32
N ALA A 237 -8.90 0.58 8.54
CA ALA A 237 -8.98 -0.12 9.82
C ALA A 237 -7.67 -0.84 10.16
N HIS A 238 -7.05 -1.52 9.18
CA HIS A 238 -5.78 -2.23 9.34
C HIS A 238 -4.62 -1.31 9.75
N ILE A 239 -4.54 -0.11 9.18
CA ILE A 239 -3.49 0.87 9.50
C ILE A 239 -3.91 1.89 10.58
N GLY A 240 -5.10 1.74 11.16
CA GLY A 240 -5.76 2.77 11.96
C GLY A 240 -4.96 3.23 13.19
N GLU A 241 -4.19 2.34 13.82
CA GLU A 241 -3.31 2.69 14.94
C GLU A 241 -2.05 3.44 14.51
N PHE A 242 -1.61 3.23 13.27
CA PHE A 242 -0.35 3.80 12.79
C PHE A 242 -0.48 5.29 12.47
N THR A 243 -1.55 5.71 11.80
CA THR A 243 -1.72 7.10 11.37
C THR A 243 -1.69 8.11 12.54
N PRO A 244 -2.39 7.89 13.67
CA PRO A 244 -2.27 8.73 14.86
C PRO A 244 -0.87 8.70 15.46
N ARG A 245 -0.23 7.52 15.51
CA ARG A 245 1.13 7.38 16.02
C ARG A 245 2.14 8.16 15.18
N LEU A 246 2.00 8.13 13.85
CA LEU A 246 2.85 8.89 12.93
C LEU A 246 2.65 10.40 13.12
N ARG A 247 1.40 10.85 13.31
CA ARG A 247 1.11 12.26 13.64
C ARG A 247 1.76 12.72 14.94
N ALA A 248 1.76 11.85 15.96
CA ALA A 248 2.38 12.14 17.25
C ALA A 248 3.92 12.07 17.18
N HIS A 249 4.46 11.22 16.32
CA HIS A 249 5.88 10.97 16.19
C HIS A 249 6.27 10.68 14.72
N ILE A 250 6.73 11.70 14.00
CA ILE A 250 6.93 11.62 12.54
C ILE A 250 8.04 10.65 12.10
N ALA A 251 8.96 10.29 13.01
CA ALA A 251 10.01 9.32 12.70
C ALA A 251 9.56 7.87 12.94
N ALA A 252 8.33 7.65 13.42
CA ALA A 252 7.73 6.32 13.50
C ALA A 252 7.75 5.66 12.12
N ARG A 253 8.13 4.38 12.10
CA ARG A 253 8.10 3.55 10.89
C ARG A 253 6.90 2.62 10.95
N TYR A 254 6.24 2.39 9.82
CA TYR A 254 5.15 1.42 9.74
C TYR A 254 5.67 0.00 10.07
N PRO A 255 5.16 -0.66 11.11
CA PRO A 255 5.50 -2.04 11.41
C PRO A 255 4.58 -2.91 10.57
N TYR A 256 5.09 -3.42 9.45
CA TYR A 256 4.27 -4.22 8.55
C TYR A 256 3.57 -5.36 9.26
N LEU A 257 2.26 -5.45 9.00
CA LEU A 257 1.40 -6.55 9.36
C LEU A 257 0.67 -6.99 8.10
N ALA A 258 0.61 -8.30 7.88
CA ALA A 258 -0.18 -8.86 6.78
C ALA A 258 -1.66 -8.57 7.04
N ILE A 259 -2.33 -7.99 6.04
CA ILE A 259 -3.78 -7.79 6.09
C ILE A 259 -4.47 -9.10 5.73
N PRO A 260 -5.58 -9.45 6.39
CA PRO A 260 -6.46 -10.52 5.90
C PRO A 260 -6.99 -10.22 4.50
N CYS A 261 -7.23 -11.25 3.70
CA CYS A 261 -7.81 -11.11 2.37
C CYS A 261 -9.13 -10.33 2.43
N VAL A 262 -9.27 -9.30 1.57
CA VAL A 262 -10.51 -8.54 1.42
C VAL A 262 -11.52 -9.39 0.65
N GLN A 263 -12.64 -9.71 1.29
CA GLN A 263 -13.74 -10.46 0.70
C GLN A 263 -14.79 -9.50 0.13
N TYR A 264 -15.12 -9.66 -1.14
CA TYR A 264 -16.08 -8.82 -1.85
C TYR A 264 -17.40 -9.58 -2.04
N THR A 265 -18.44 -9.17 -1.31
CA THR A 265 -19.77 -9.81 -1.35
C THR A 265 -20.40 -9.77 -2.75
N GLN A 266 -20.08 -8.75 -3.53
CA GLN A 266 -20.53 -8.57 -4.91
C GLN A 266 -20.08 -9.73 -5.82
N LEU A 267 -19.03 -10.45 -5.46
CA LEU A 267 -18.43 -11.50 -6.26
C LEU A 267 -18.74 -12.93 -5.76
N GLU A 268 -19.50 -13.09 -4.68
CA GLU A 268 -19.78 -14.40 -4.08
C GLU A 268 -20.47 -15.39 -5.04
N ARG A 269 -21.22 -14.87 -6.01
CA ARG A 269 -21.95 -15.67 -7.01
C ARG A 269 -21.27 -15.67 -8.38
N GLU A 270 -20.06 -15.14 -8.44
CA GLU A 270 -19.29 -15.03 -9.66
C GLU A 270 -18.18 -16.08 -9.68
N LEU A 271 -18.04 -16.75 -10.82
CA LEU A 271 -16.92 -17.63 -11.08
C LEU A 271 -15.98 -16.92 -12.06
N PHE A 272 -14.84 -16.46 -11.54
CA PHE A 272 -13.78 -15.89 -12.36
C PHE A 272 -12.85 -17.00 -12.87
N CYS A 273 -12.65 -17.07 -14.19
CA CYS A 273 -11.79 -18.05 -14.81
C CYS A 273 -11.00 -17.41 -15.95
N ASN A 274 -9.67 -17.61 -15.94
CA ASN A 274 -8.72 -17.01 -16.87
C ASN A 274 -8.75 -15.47 -16.82
N MET A 275 -9.66 -14.83 -17.57
CA MET A 275 -9.83 -13.38 -17.67
C MET A 275 -11.29 -12.95 -17.56
N PHE A 276 -12.21 -13.89 -17.35
CA PHE A 276 -13.63 -13.62 -17.46
C PHE A 276 -14.43 -14.13 -16.27
N TYR A 277 -15.42 -13.32 -15.88
CA TYR A 277 -16.56 -13.74 -15.09
C TYR A 277 -17.50 -14.54 -15.97
N LEU A 278 -17.56 -15.86 -15.75
CA LEU A 278 -18.26 -16.78 -16.65
C LEU A 278 -19.77 -16.50 -16.74
N ARG A 279 -20.38 -16.05 -15.65
CA ARG A 279 -21.80 -15.65 -15.65
C ARG A 279 -22.05 -14.48 -16.61
N HIS A 280 -21.19 -13.48 -16.58
CA HIS A 280 -21.28 -12.30 -17.45
C HIS A 280 -20.92 -12.66 -18.89
N LEU A 281 -19.89 -13.48 -19.11
CA LEU A 281 -19.50 -13.93 -20.44
C LEU A 281 -20.61 -14.74 -21.14
N CYS A 282 -21.38 -15.52 -20.38
CA CYS A 282 -22.51 -16.30 -20.90
C CYS A 282 -23.79 -15.47 -21.10
N ASP A 283 -23.87 -14.23 -20.61
CA ASP A 283 -25.01 -13.33 -20.84
C ASP A 283 -24.89 -12.67 -22.22
N THR A 284 -25.24 -13.43 -23.26
CA THR A 284 -25.20 -12.96 -24.65
C THR A 284 -26.25 -11.91 -24.97
N GLN A 285 -27.23 -11.67 -24.09
CA GLN A 285 -28.20 -10.60 -24.27
C GLN A 285 -27.60 -9.26 -23.87
N LYS A 286 -26.89 -9.21 -22.73
CA LYS A 286 -26.23 -8.00 -22.24
C LYS A 286 -24.89 -7.76 -22.93
N PHE A 287 -24.16 -8.82 -23.27
CA PHE A 287 -22.82 -8.75 -23.88
C PHE A 287 -22.76 -9.60 -25.16
N PRO A 288 -23.42 -9.16 -26.26
CA PRO A 288 -23.36 -9.87 -27.52
C PRO A 288 -21.94 -9.85 -28.08
N ASP A 289 -21.48 -11.01 -28.58
CA ASP A 289 -20.20 -11.19 -29.27
C ASP A 289 -18.97 -10.64 -28.51
N TRP A 290 -18.93 -10.80 -27.17
CA TRP A 290 -17.79 -10.35 -26.37
C TRP A 290 -16.48 -11.00 -26.87
N PRO A 291 -15.42 -10.20 -27.13
CA PRO A 291 -14.20 -10.73 -27.73
C PRO A 291 -13.48 -11.67 -26.76
N ILE A 292 -13.10 -12.84 -27.29
CA ILE A 292 -12.28 -13.82 -26.56
C ILE A 292 -10.96 -13.96 -27.32
N PRO A 293 -9.87 -13.34 -26.86
CA PRO A 293 -8.59 -13.34 -27.58
C PRO A 293 -8.00 -14.74 -27.80
N ASP A 294 -8.17 -15.65 -26.84
CA ASP A 294 -7.70 -17.04 -26.92
C ASP A 294 -8.79 -18.02 -26.43
N PRO A 295 -9.70 -18.45 -27.33
CA PRO A 295 -10.81 -19.34 -26.98
C PRO A 295 -10.36 -20.72 -26.50
N VAL A 296 -9.23 -21.23 -27.03
CA VAL A 296 -8.74 -22.58 -26.71
C VAL A 296 -8.20 -22.61 -25.28
N ARG A 297 -7.42 -21.59 -24.90
CA ARG A 297 -6.93 -21.46 -23.52
C ARG A 297 -8.06 -21.27 -22.53
N LEU A 298 -9.05 -20.43 -22.86
CA LEU A 298 -10.21 -20.24 -22.00
C LEU A 298 -10.95 -21.56 -21.77
N LEU A 299 -11.24 -22.32 -22.83
CA LEU A 299 -11.91 -23.61 -22.71
C LEU A 299 -11.13 -24.58 -21.81
N LYS A 300 -9.81 -24.65 -21.97
CA LYS A 300 -8.96 -25.50 -21.13
C LYS A 300 -9.06 -25.10 -19.65
N ASP A 301 -8.92 -23.82 -19.34
CA ASP A 301 -8.95 -23.32 -17.96
C ASP A 301 -10.33 -23.52 -17.32
N VAL A 302 -11.42 -23.35 -18.09
CA VAL A 302 -12.78 -23.63 -17.63
C VAL A 302 -12.98 -25.13 -17.33
N LEU A 303 -12.49 -26.02 -18.19
CA LEU A 303 -12.56 -27.46 -17.95
C LEU A 303 -11.75 -27.90 -16.73
N GLU A 304 -10.59 -27.27 -16.49
CA GLU A 304 -9.79 -27.50 -15.28
C GLU A 304 -10.49 -26.97 -14.02
N ALA A 305 -11.07 -25.77 -14.06
CA ALA A 305 -11.85 -25.22 -12.96
C ALA A 305 -13.06 -26.09 -12.63
N TRP A 306 -13.78 -26.54 -13.65
CA TRP A 306 -14.91 -27.47 -13.51
C TRP A 306 -14.46 -28.78 -12.84
N ARG A 307 -13.36 -29.37 -13.30
CA ARG A 307 -12.82 -30.60 -12.70
C ARG A 307 -12.51 -30.41 -11.21
N ARG A 308 -11.85 -29.31 -10.84
CA ARG A 308 -11.53 -29.00 -9.43
C ARG A 308 -12.77 -28.87 -8.56
N GLU A 309 -13.83 -28.23 -9.08
CA GLU A 309 -15.06 -28.06 -8.31
C GLU A 309 -15.81 -29.40 -8.15
N VAL A 310 -15.80 -30.27 -9.18
CA VAL A 310 -16.38 -31.62 -9.10
C VAL A 310 -15.59 -32.54 -8.15
N GLU A 311 -14.26 -32.41 -8.10
CA GLU A 311 -13.39 -33.21 -7.23
C GLU A 311 -13.32 -32.66 -5.78
N LYS A 312 -13.93 -31.50 -5.52
CA LYS A 312 -13.90 -30.83 -4.23
C LYS A 312 -14.59 -31.67 -3.16
N LYS A 313 -13.82 -32.10 -2.17
CA LYS A 313 -14.35 -32.85 -1.02
C LYS A 313 -15.14 -31.91 -0.11
N PRO A 314 -16.24 -32.38 0.50
CA PRO A 314 -16.94 -31.61 1.51
C PRO A 314 -15.98 -31.27 2.68
N PRO A 315 -16.16 -30.11 3.33
CA PRO A 315 -15.33 -29.73 4.47
C PRO A 315 -15.41 -30.80 5.57
N SER A 316 -14.27 -31.10 6.19
CA SER A 316 -14.16 -32.14 7.22
C SER A 316 -14.80 -31.75 8.56
N MET A 317 -15.14 -30.47 8.72
CA MET A 317 -15.80 -29.93 9.90
C MET A 317 -16.97 -29.05 9.47
N THR A 318 -18.07 -29.13 10.21
CA THR A 318 -19.20 -28.22 10.10
C THR A 318 -18.86 -26.85 10.70
N ALA A 319 -19.59 -25.80 10.32
CA ALA A 319 -19.40 -24.48 10.90
C ALA A 319 -19.56 -24.48 12.44
N SER A 320 -20.49 -25.30 12.96
CA SER A 320 -20.69 -25.45 14.41
C SER A 320 -19.49 -26.06 15.12
N GLU A 321 -18.85 -27.06 14.51
CA GLU A 321 -17.63 -27.68 15.05
C GLU A 321 -16.45 -26.71 14.99
N ALA A 322 -16.35 -25.91 13.93
CA ALA A 322 -15.34 -24.86 13.82
C ALA A 322 -15.50 -23.78 14.91
N TYR A 323 -16.72 -23.29 15.15
CA TYR A 323 -16.99 -22.35 16.24
C TYR A 323 -16.66 -22.95 17.61
N ALA A 324 -17.04 -24.21 17.86
CA ALA A 324 -16.71 -24.90 19.09
C ALA A 324 -15.19 -25.03 19.29
N ALA A 325 -14.43 -25.35 18.24
CA ALA A 325 -12.97 -25.42 18.29
C ALA A 325 -12.32 -24.05 18.58
N LEU A 326 -12.92 -22.96 18.11
CA LEU A 326 -12.49 -21.58 18.38
C LEU A 326 -13.00 -21.03 19.72
N GLY A 327 -13.74 -21.82 20.51
CA GLY A 327 -14.31 -21.37 21.79
C GLY A 327 -15.45 -20.35 21.64
N LEU A 328 -16.08 -20.29 20.46
CA LEU A 328 -17.17 -19.39 20.13
C LEU A 328 -18.52 -20.13 20.19
N ALA A 329 -19.57 -19.45 20.67
CA ALA A 329 -20.94 -19.98 20.61
C ALA A 329 -21.42 -20.10 19.15
N GLY A 330 -22.42 -20.92 18.84
CA GLY A 330 -23.00 -20.92 17.48
C GLY A 330 -23.76 -19.62 17.18
N GLY A 331 -23.44 -18.91 16.09
CA GLY A 331 -24.13 -17.68 15.69
C GLY A 331 -23.29 -16.71 14.83
N GLN A 332 -23.84 -15.52 14.56
CA GLN A 332 -23.08 -14.41 13.96
C GLN A 332 -22.16 -13.79 15.02
N HIS A 333 -20.87 -13.70 14.71
CA HIS A 333 -19.86 -13.06 15.55
C HIS A 333 -19.28 -11.86 14.82
N ASP A 334 -18.86 -10.86 15.60
CA ASP A 334 -18.03 -9.77 15.08
C ASP A 334 -16.72 -10.36 14.51
N GLU A 335 -16.34 -9.95 13.31
CA GLU A 335 -15.08 -10.37 12.68
C GLU A 335 -13.89 -10.14 13.62
N ALA A 336 -13.92 -9.10 14.45
CA ALA A 336 -12.87 -8.83 15.43
C ALA A 336 -12.78 -9.90 16.53
N ALA A 337 -13.89 -10.55 16.90
CA ALA A 337 -13.94 -11.60 17.93
C ALA A 337 -13.45 -12.95 17.39
N VAL A 338 -13.65 -13.22 16.09
CA VAL A 338 -13.21 -14.46 15.41
C VAL A 338 -11.70 -14.44 15.13
N ARG A 339 -11.08 -13.25 15.06
CA ARG A 339 -9.67 -13.04 14.68
C ARG A 339 -8.66 -13.18 15.83
N LYS A 340 -9.07 -13.62 17.02
CA LYS A 340 -8.22 -13.61 18.22
C LYS A 340 -7.24 -14.77 18.31
#